data_AF-A0A327NQI9-F1
#
_entry.id   AF-A0A327NQI9-F1
#
_cell.length_a   1.000
_cell.length_b   1.000
_cell.length_c   1.000
_cell.angle_alpha   90.00
_cell.angle_beta   90.00
_cell.angle_gamma   90.00
#
_symmetry.space_group_name_H-M   'P 1'
#
loop_
_entity.id
_entity.type
_entity.pdbx_description
1 polymer ?
#
loop_
_entity_poly.entity_id
_entity_poly.type
_entity_poly.pdbx_seq_one_letter_code
_entity_poly.pdbx_strand_id
1 'polypeptide(L)' 'MNPFINLKRSSQYGGVDEYVVNVNHIVRIVKSVTGSQVFTLAGEFFCDENPSQISQMIKRTFDLIRGISPEVQA' A
#
# COMPACT_ATOMS: atom_id res chain seq x y z
N MET A 1 -10.02 -3.37 -13.27
CA MET A 1 -9.03 -2.46 -12.66
C MET A 1 -8.18 -3.20 -11.64
N ASN A 2 -6.94 -2.76 -11.43
CA ASN A 2 -5.92 -3.49 -10.67
C ASN A 2 -6.02 -3.16 -9.16
N PRO A 3 -6.40 -4.08 -8.27
CA PRO A 3 -6.62 -3.80 -6.85
C PRO A 3 -5.33 -3.80 -6.02
N PHE A 4 -4.18 -3.52 -6.62
CA PHE A 4 -2.89 -3.65 -5.97
C PHE A 4 -2.19 -2.31 -5.85
N ILE A 5 -1.45 -2.14 -4.76
CA ILE A 5 -0.48 -1.06 -4.56
C ILE A 5 0.91 -1.67 -4.46
N ASN A 6 1.91 -0.91 -4.88
CA ASN A 6 3.30 -1.27 -4.71
C ASN A 6 3.88 -0.50 -3.52
N LEU A 7 4.52 -1.18 -2.59
CA LEU A 7 5.15 -0.60 -1.41
C LEU A 7 6.65 -0.86 -1.44
N LYS A 8 7.45 0.20 -1.23
CA LYS A 8 8.92 0.06 -1.20
C LYS A 8 9.36 -0.37 0.18
N ARG A 9 10.16 -1.44 0.26
CA ARG A 9 10.63 -1.93 1.55
C ARG A 9 11.67 -0.98 2.14
N SER A 10 11.70 -0.92 3.48
CA SER A 10 12.82 -0.29 4.16
C SER A 10 14.14 -1.00 3.88
N SER A 11 15.12 -0.24 3.38
CA SER A 11 16.48 -0.69 3.03
C SER A 11 17.22 -1.40 4.19
N GLN A 12 16.75 -1.20 5.43
CA GLN A 12 17.30 -1.81 6.64
C GLN A 12 16.98 -3.30 6.79
N TYR A 13 16.01 -3.85 6.05
CA TYR A 13 15.47 -5.20 6.31
C TYR A 13 15.77 -6.25 5.22
N GLY A 14 16.51 -5.91 4.16
CA GLY A 14 17.14 -6.84 3.20
C GLY A 14 16.24 -7.91 2.53
N GLY A 15 16.06 -7.85 1.21
CA GLY A 15 15.72 -9.04 0.42
C GLY A 15 14.65 -8.93 -0.67
N VAL A 16 13.92 -7.82 -0.78
CA VAL A 16 13.01 -7.54 -1.91
C VAL A 16 12.85 -6.02 -2.03
N ASP A 17 13.01 -5.47 -3.23
CA ASP A 17 12.96 -4.01 -3.47
C ASP A 17 11.54 -3.45 -3.37
N GLU A 18 10.54 -4.24 -3.76
CA GLU A 18 9.14 -3.83 -3.92
C GLU A 18 8.17 -4.97 -3.61
N TYR A 19 7.08 -4.67 -2.89
CA TYR A 19 5.99 -5.63 -2.64
C TYR A 19 4.68 -5.13 -3.21
N VAL A 20 4.00 -6.01 -3.95
CA VAL A 20 2.68 -5.74 -4.52
C VAL A 20 1.62 -6.31 -3.58
N VAL A 21 0.82 -5.42 -2.97
CA VAL A 21 -0.19 -5.77 -1.97
C VAL A 21 -1.59 -5.49 -2.50
N ASN A 22 -2.48 -6.47 -2.41
CA ASN A 22 -3.90 -6.27 -2.71
C ASN A 22 -4.53 -5.39 -1.61
N VAL A 23 -5.10 -4.25 -1.98
CA VAL A 23 -5.66 -3.29 -1.02
C VAL A 23 -6.82 -3.87 -0.21
N ASN A 24 -7.52 -4.87 -0.74
CA ASN A 24 -8.62 -5.54 -0.04
C ASN A 24 -8.12 -6.44 1.11
N HIS A 25 -6.83 -6.78 1.14
CA HIS A 25 -6.25 -7.63 2.17
C HIS A 25 -5.55 -6.84 3.28
N ILE A 26 -5.44 -5.51 3.15
CA ILE A 26 -4.81 -4.66 4.16
C ILE A 26 -5.77 -4.51 5.33
N VAL A 27 -5.33 -4.92 6.52
CA VAL A 27 -6.14 -4.87 7.74
C VAL A 27 -5.77 -3.71 8.65
N ARG A 28 -4.50 -3.28 8.62
CA ARG A 28 -4.00 -2.21 9.49
C ARG A 28 -2.71 -1.61 8.94
N ILE A 29 -2.54 -0.31 9.17
CA ILE A 29 -1.28 0.42 8.92
C ILE A 29 -0.88 1.10 10.22
N VAL A 30 0.38 0.94 10.62
CA VAL A 30 0.93 1.51 11.86
C VAL A 30 2.21 2.26 11.54
N LYS A 31 2.42 3.42 12.19
CA LYS A 31 3.67 4.16 12.10
C LYS A 31 4.80 3.37 12.78
N SER A 32 5.93 3.24 12.10
CA SER A 32 7.19 2.72 12.65
C SER A 32 8.22 3.85 12.80
N VAL A 33 9.38 3.55 13.39
CA VAL A 33 10.49 4.50 13.59
C VAL A 33 11.00 5.05 12.25
N THR A 34 11.04 4.20 11.21
CA THR A 34 11.62 4.52 9.90
C THR A 34 10.60 4.62 8.77
N GLY A 35 9.30 4.43 9.03
CA GLY A 35 8.28 4.37 7.99
C GLY A 35 6.96 3.82 8.50
N SER A 36 6.44 2.78 7.88
CA SER A 36 5.20 2.10 8.28
C SER A 36 5.33 0.59 8.32
N GLN A 37 4.51 -0.02 9.20
CA GLN A 37 4.22 -1.44 9.17
C GLN A 37 2.80 -1.64 8.64
N VAL A 38 2.68 -2.46 7.59
CA VAL A 38 1.42 -2.79 6.91
C VAL A 38 1.09 -4.23 7.22
N PHE A 39 -0.04 -4.43 7.89
CA PHE A 39 -0.56 -5.74 8.23
C PHE A 39 -1.58 -6.14 7.17
N THR A 40 -1.44 -7.35 6.65
CA THR A 40 -2.35 -7.92 5.66
C THR A 40 -2.81 -9.30 6.10
N LEU A 41 -3.84 -9.83 5.44
CA LEU A 41 -4.26 -11.23 5.62
C LEU A 41 -3.16 -12.26 5.30
N ALA A 42 -2.17 -11.89 4.47
CA ALA A 42 -1.09 -12.78 4.04
C ALA A 42 0.22 -12.61 4.84
N GLY A 43 0.27 -11.66 5.78
CA GLY A 43 1.46 -11.37 6.56
C GLY A 43 1.69 -9.87 6.77
N GLU A 44 2.85 -9.56 7.34
CA GLU A 44 3.24 -8.22 7.75
C GLU A 44 4.40 -7.71 6.89
N PHE A 45 4.32 -6.45 6.48
CA PHE A 45 5.31 -5.80 5.62
C PHE A 45 5.79 -4.51 6.25
N PHE A 46 7.06 -4.20 6.06
CA PHE A 46 7.66 -2.92 6.45
C PHE A 46 8.00 -2.11 5.20
N CYS A 47 7.60 -0.85 5.18
CA CYS A 47 7.87 0.07 4.08
C CYS A 47 8.32 1.44 4.59
N ASP A 48 9.06 2.17 3.74
CA ASP A 48 9.60 3.49 4.10
C ASP A 48 8.53 4.60 4.01
N GLU A 49 7.44 4.37 3.27
CA GLU A 49 6.33 5.31 3.20
C GLU A 49 5.66 5.51 4.56
N ASN A 50 5.24 6.73 4.84
CA ASN A 50 4.50 7.04 6.06
C ASN A 50 3.02 6.59 5.94
N PRO A 51 2.29 6.42 7.06
CA PRO A 51 0.93 5.88 7.01
C PRO A 51 -0.06 6.70 6.17
N SER A 52 0.14 8.02 6.08
CA SER A 52 -0.68 8.92 5.27
C SER A 52 -0.51 8.68 3.77
N GLN A 53 0.72 8.47 3.30
CA GLN A 53 1.01 8.18 1.89
C GLN A 53 0.37 6.85 1.48
N ILE A 54 0.51 5.81 2.31
CA ILE A 54 -0.08 4.49 2.04
C ILE A 54 -1.61 4.59 2.00
N SER A 55 -2.21 5.34 2.93
CA SER A 55 -3.67 5.57 2.94
C SER A 55 -4.16 6.27 1.66
N GLN A 56 -3.38 7.24 1.13
CA GLN A 56 -3.70 7.89 -0.15
C GLN A 56 -3.59 6.92 -1.33
N MET A 57 -2.57 6.07 -1.36
CA MET A 57 -2.41 5.04 -2.40
C MET A 57 -3.59 4.07 -2.39
N ILE A 58 -3.99 3.59 -1.21
CA ILE A 58 -5.17 2.73 -1.04
C ILE A 58 -6.44 3.43 -1.53
N LYS A 59 -6.65 4.69 -1.12
CA LYS A 59 -7.82 5.48 -1.55
C LYS A 59 -7.85 5.60 -3.07
N ARG A 60 -6.73 5.96 -3.70
CA ARG A 60 -6.64 6.07 -5.16
C ARG A 60 -6.98 4.75 -5.84
N THR A 61 -6.47 3.63 -5.33
CA THR A 61 -6.79 2.30 -5.86
C THR A 61 -8.28 1.98 -5.71
N PHE A 62 -8.92 2.31 -4.58
CA PHE A 62 -10.37 2.15 -4.44
C PHE A 62 -11.18 3.04 -5.37
N ASP A 63 -10.80 4.31 -5.52
CA ASP A 63 -11.46 5.26 -6.42
C ASP A 63 -11.36 4.80 -7.87
N LEU A 64 -10.19 4.26 -8.26
CA LEU A 64 -10.00 3.59 -9.53
C LEU A 64 -10.99 2.42 -9.64
N ILE A 65 -10.91 1.40 -8.79
CA ILE A 65 -11.80 0.21 -8.84
C ILE A 65 -13.28 0.59 -8.97
N ARG A 66 -13.74 1.62 -8.25
CA ARG A 66 -15.13 2.08 -8.25
C ARG A 66 -15.54 2.93 -9.46
N GLY A 67 -14.61 3.26 -10.36
CA GLY A 67 -14.86 4.14 -11.51
C GLY A 67 -15.10 5.61 -11.12
N ILE A 68 -14.64 5.99 -9.93
CA ILE A 68 -14.75 7.36 -9.37
C ILE A 68 -13.51 8.18 -9.76
N SER A 69 -12.41 7.52 -10.14
CA SER A 69 -11.19 8.22 -10.57
C SER A 69 -11.40 8.94 -11.91
N PRO A 70 -11.00 10.22 -12.04
CA PRO A 70 -11.08 10.97 -13.30
C PRO A 70 -10.26 10.35 -14.43
N GLU A 71 -9.30 9.47 -14.12
CA GLU A 71 -8.49 8.73 -15.11
C GLU A 71 -9.27 7.60 -15.81
N VAL A 72 -10.42 7.19 -15.28
CA VAL A 72 -11.23 6.06 -15.78
C VAL A 72 -12.47 6.55 -16.54
N GLN A 73 -12.84 7.83 -16.38
CA GLN A 73 -14.03 8.43 -16.98
C GLN A 73 -13.77 9.07 -18.36
N ALA A 74 -12.59 8.85 -18.95
CA ALA A 74 -12.20 9.35 -20.27
C ALA A 74 -12.26 8.24 -21.34
#